data_AF-A0A095URN8-F1
#
_entry.id   AF-A0A095URN8-F1
#
_cell.length_a   1.000
_cell.length_b   1.000
_cell.length_c   1.000
_cell.angle_alpha   90.00
_cell.angle_beta   90.00
_cell.angle_gamma   90.00
#
_symmetry.space_group_name_H-M   'P 1'
#
loop_
_entity.id
_entity.type
_entity.pdbx_description
1 polymer ?
#
loop_
_entity_poly.entity_id
_entity_poly.type
_entity_poly.pdbx_seq_one_letter_code
_entity_poly.pdbx_strand_id
1 'polypeptide(L)'
;MKKIIFASILISAAATVSAGDVIDSDSAAINQGIREGTQVRMEGEIVQSLGDERYLLRDRKGQIEIELDDKLTADRPLKSGTQVSFTGEVEHDDGRSVVEVDKIRSIKGAVGTSSTSIISN
;
A
#
# COMPACT_ATOMS: atom_id res chain seq x y z
N MET A 1 -56.61 4.42 14.98
CA MET A 1 -55.18 4.60 15.32
C MET A 1 -54.45 3.28 15.11
N LYS A 2 -53.57 3.18 14.11
CA LYS A 2 -52.54 2.12 14.06
C LYS A 2 -51.23 2.82 13.74
N LYS A 3 -50.31 2.84 14.70
CA LYS A 3 -48.95 3.37 14.52
C LYS A 3 -48.08 2.19 14.11
N ILE A 4 -47.42 2.31 12.96
CA ILE A 4 -46.51 1.31 12.42
C ILE A 4 -45.17 1.47 13.15
N ILE A 5 -44.64 0.37 13.68
CA ILE A 5 -43.29 0.31 14.26
C ILE A 5 -42.50 -0.68 13.42
N PHE A 6 -41.68 -0.17 12.49
CA PHE A 6 -40.55 -0.90 11.94
C PHE A 6 -39.30 -0.37 12.63
N ALA A 7 -38.95 -0.98 13.75
CA ALA A 7 -37.66 -0.76 14.40
C ALA A 7 -36.68 -1.81 13.86
N SER A 8 -36.09 -1.53 12.70
CA SER A 8 -34.94 -2.27 12.19
C SER A 8 -33.71 -1.81 12.97
N ILE A 9 -33.33 -2.61 13.97
CA ILE A 9 -32.05 -2.49 14.66
C ILE A 9 -30.98 -2.94 13.66
N LEU A 10 -30.38 -1.99 12.94
CA LEU A 10 -29.11 -2.20 12.26
C LEU A 10 -28.04 -2.29 13.35
N ILE A 11 -27.68 -3.52 13.71
CA ILE A 11 -26.46 -3.78 14.47
C ILE A 11 -25.30 -3.45 13.52
N SER A 12 -24.81 -2.22 13.60
CA SER A 12 -23.52 -1.86 13.03
C SER A 12 -22.45 -2.60 13.83
N ALA A 13 -21.93 -3.69 13.28
CA ALA A 13 -20.70 -4.29 13.78
C ALA A 13 -19.55 -3.33 13.48
N ALA A 14 -19.23 -2.45 14.43
CA ALA A 14 -17.98 -1.72 14.40
C ALA A 14 -16.87 -2.72 14.74
N ALA A 15 -16.13 -3.18 13.73
CA ALA A 15 -14.88 -3.87 13.96
C ALA A 15 -13.94 -2.88 14.67
N THR A 16 -13.72 -3.08 15.96
CA THR A 16 -12.71 -2.35 16.71
C THR A 16 -11.34 -2.83 16.22
N VAL A 17 -10.73 -2.10 15.31
CA VAL A 17 -9.30 -2.30 15.01
C VAL A 17 -8.51 -1.79 16.20
N SER A 18 -7.77 -2.68 16.86
CA SER A 18 -6.83 -2.29 17.92
C SER A 18 -5.65 -1.56 17.26
N ALA A 19 -5.16 -0.49 17.89
CA ALA A 19 -3.86 0.06 17.55
C ALA A 19 -2.81 -1.06 17.69
N GLY A 20 -2.19 -1.45 16.58
CA GLY A 20 -1.24 -2.56 16.49
C GLY A 20 -1.61 -3.69 15.53
N ASP A 21 -2.86 -3.77 15.05
CA ASP A 21 -3.23 -4.75 14.03
C ASP A 21 -2.86 -4.25 12.63
N VAL A 22 -2.06 -5.03 11.90
CA VAL A 22 -1.74 -4.78 10.49
C VAL A 22 -2.89 -5.27 9.63
N ILE A 23 -3.56 -4.37 8.91
CA ILE A 23 -4.66 -4.74 8.00
C ILE A 23 -4.16 -4.88 6.56
N ASP A 24 -4.64 -5.87 5.81
CA ASP A 24 -4.39 -5.92 4.36
C ASP A 24 -5.25 -4.83 3.69
N SER A 25 -4.62 -3.96 2.90
CA SER A 25 -5.29 -2.82 2.28
C SER A 25 -4.81 -2.58 0.84
N ASP A 26 -5.54 -1.74 0.12
CA ASP A 26 -5.24 -1.31 -1.25
C ASP A 26 -5.30 0.23 -1.38
N SER A 27 -4.74 0.74 -2.46
CA SER A 27 -4.63 2.18 -2.74
C SER A 27 -5.97 2.89 -2.75
N ALA A 28 -7.05 2.25 -3.20
CA ALA A 28 -8.38 2.86 -3.21
C ALA A 28 -8.96 2.99 -1.80
N ALA A 29 -8.83 1.95 -0.97
CA ALA A 29 -9.27 2.00 0.42
C ALA A 29 -8.53 3.07 1.22
N ILE A 30 -7.20 3.20 1.02
CA ILE A 30 -6.40 4.21 1.72
C ILE A 30 -6.81 5.62 1.30
N ASN A 31 -6.91 5.88 -0.01
CA ASN A 31 -7.34 7.18 -0.54
C ASN A 31 -8.80 7.54 -0.18
N GLN A 32 -9.64 6.56 0.17
CA GLN A 32 -11.02 6.80 0.63
C GLN A 32 -11.12 7.18 2.11
N GLY A 33 -10.03 7.06 2.88
CA GLY A 33 -9.96 7.55 4.26
C GLY A 33 -9.66 6.48 5.30
N ILE A 34 -8.68 5.60 5.05
CA ILE A 34 -8.05 4.90 6.17
C ILE A 34 -7.42 5.95 7.09
N ARG A 35 -7.59 5.75 8.40
CA ARG A 35 -7.16 6.72 9.41
C ARG A 35 -5.64 6.83 9.43
N GLU A 36 -5.15 8.04 9.70
CA GLU A 36 -3.75 8.28 10.08
C GLU A 36 -3.33 7.32 11.20
N GLY A 37 -2.08 6.88 11.13
CA GLY A 37 -1.48 5.95 12.07
C GLY A 37 -1.95 4.49 11.94
N THR A 38 -2.71 4.17 10.89
CA THR A 38 -3.15 2.78 10.66
C THR A 38 -2.04 2.00 9.98
N GLN A 39 -1.63 0.89 10.59
CA GLN A 39 -0.68 -0.04 9.99
C GLN A 39 -1.36 -0.88 8.90
N VAL A 40 -0.83 -0.82 7.67
CA VAL A 40 -1.33 -1.57 6.52
C VAL A 40 -0.28 -2.53 5.96
N ARG A 41 -0.74 -3.61 5.31
CA ARG A 41 0.05 -4.44 4.42
C ARG A 41 -0.42 -4.24 2.99
N MET A 42 0.53 -3.99 2.09
CA MET A 42 0.25 -3.74 0.68
C MET A 42 1.19 -4.53 -0.23
N GLU A 43 0.75 -4.69 -1.48
CA GLU A 43 1.56 -5.20 -2.58
C GLU A 43 1.24 -4.39 -3.85
N GLY A 44 2.28 -4.02 -4.59
CA GLY A 44 2.13 -3.30 -5.84
C GLY A 44 3.41 -3.26 -6.67
N GLU A 45 3.36 -2.51 -7.76
CA GLU A 45 4.45 -2.29 -8.70
C GLU A 45 4.88 -0.82 -8.67
N ILE A 46 6.18 -0.56 -8.57
CA ILE A 46 6.72 0.79 -8.67
C ILE A 46 6.50 1.31 -10.08
N VAL A 47 5.77 2.42 -10.21
CA VAL A 47 5.56 3.12 -11.48
C VAL A 47 6.74 4.04 -11.78
N GLN A 48 7.13 4.86 -10.81
CA GLN A 48 8.24 5.81 -10.91
C GLN A 48 8.70 6.26 -9.54
N SER A 49 9.94 6.76 -9.47
CA SER A 49 10.41 7.55 -8.32
C SER A 49 9.92 9.00 -8.46
N LEU A 50 9.52 9.59 -7.35
CA LEU A 50 9.09 10.99 -7.25
C LEU A 50 10.19 11.90 -6.65
N GLY A 51 11.33 11.31 -6.26
CA GLY A 51 12.40 12.01 -5.53
C GLY A 51 12.16 12.00 -4.02
N ASP A 52 13.22 12.31 -3.25
CA ASP A 52 13.20 12.37 -1.78
C ASP A 52 12.54 11.13 -1.15
N GLU A 53 13.04 9.93 -1.50
CA GLU A 53 12.55 8.64 -0.97
C GLU A 53 11.10 8.28 -1.31
N ARG A 54 10.43 9.09 -2.13
CA ARG A 54 9.04 8.84 -2.55
C ARG A 54 8.95 8.09 -3.87
N TYR A 55 7.96 7.21 -3.93
CA TYR A 55 7.63 6.44 -5.13
C TYR A 55 6.13 6.44 -5.38
N LEU A 56 5.77 6.41 -6.65
CA LEU A 56 4.40 6.11 -7.06
C LEU A 56 4.25 4.61 -7.22
N LEU A 57 3.42 4.00 -6.39
CA LEU A 57 3.08 2.58 -6.42
C LEU A 57 1.75 2.38 -7.14
N ARG A 58 1.65 1.37 -7.98
CA ARG A 58 0.39 0.92 -8.59
C ARG A 58 0.01 -0.47 -8.08
N ASP A 59 -1.24 -0.62 -7.68
CA ASP A 59 -1.85 -1.92 -7.42
C ASP A 59 -3.05 -2.14 -8.37
N ARG A 60 -3.91 -3.13 -8.07
CA ARG A 60 -5.08 -3.44 -8.91
C ARG A 60 -6.21 -2.42 -8.81
N LYS A 61 -6.18 -1.54 -7.81
CA LYS A 61 -7.27 -0.64 -7.44
C LYS A 61 -6.96 0.81 -7.78
N GLY A 62 -5.69 1.13 -7.96
CA GLY A 62 -5.26 2.46 -8.33
C GLY A 62 -3.77 2.67 -8.10
N GLN A 63 -3.42 3.88 -7.70
CA GLN A 63 -2.06 4.28 -7.38
C GLN A 63 -2.04 5.02 -6.05
N ILE A 64 -0.93 4.91 -5.35
CA ILE A 64 -0.67 5.61 -4.10
C ILE A 64 0.81 5.99 -4.00
N GLU A 65 1.07 7.10 -3.32
CA GLU A 65 2.43 7.52 -2.98
C GLU A 65 2.91 6.72 -1.75
N ILE A 66 4.14 6.23 -1.82
CA ILE A 66 4.80 5.59 -0.69
C ILE A 66 6.11 6.31 -0.40
N GLU A 67 6.47 6.41 0.87
CA GLU A 67 7.77 6.88 1.33
C GLU A 67 8.59 5.68 1.79
N LEU A 68 9.77 5.49 1.20
CA LEU A 68 10.60 4.32 1.40
C LEU A 68 12.04 4.72 1.67
N ASP A 69 12.43 4.69 2.95
CA ASP A 69 13.80 4.95 3.42
C ASP A 69 14.81 4.09 2.64
N ASP A 70 15.85 4.74 2.13
CA ASP A 70 16.87 4.12 1.30
C ASP A 70 17.55 2.91 1.98
N LYS A 71 17.66 2.92 3.31
CA LYS A 71 18.21 1.82 4.12
C LYS A 71 17.41 0.53 3.97
N LEU A 72 16.10 0.60 3.75
CA LEU A 72 15.26 -0.58 3.53
C LEU A 72 15.55 -1.26 2.18
N THR A 73 16.18 -0.53 1.25
CA THR A 73 16.59 -1.03 -0.06
C THR A 73 18.10 -1.27 -0.19
N ALA A 74 18.84 -1.13 0.91
CA ALA A 74 20.30 -1.12 0.94
C ALA A 74 20.89 -0.08 -0.03
N ASP A 75 20.38 1.16 0.07
CA ASP A 75 20.80 2.35 -0.66
C ASP A 75 20.66 2.21 -2.18
N ARG A 76 19.73 1.35 -2.63
CA ARG A 76 19.48 1.08 -4.05
C ARG A 76 18.08 1.53 -4.45
N PRO A 77 17.94 2.61 -5.23
CA PRO A 77 16.63 3.10 -5.63
C PRO A 77 15.88 2.05 -6.47
N LEU A 78 14.58 1.97 -6.24
CA LEU A 78 13.73 1.02 -6.96
C LEU A 78 13.42 1.53 -8.37
N LYS A 79 13.51 0.62 -9.35
CA LYS A 79 13.21 0.93 -10.75
C LYS A 79 11.71 0.74 -11.03
N SER A 80 11.20 1.48 -12.02
CA SER A 80 9.88 1.22 -12.61
C SER A 80 9.74 -0.26 -13.00
N GLY A 81 8.59 -0.87 -12.70
CA GLY A 81 8.32 -2.29 -12.90
C GLY A 81 8.70 -3.20 -11.73
N THR A 82 9.34 -2.67 -10.68
CA THR A 82 9.71 -3.47 -9.50
C THR A 82 8.46 -3.80 -8.69
N GLN A 83 8.20 -5.09 -8.44
CA GLN A 83 7.14 -5.52 -7.52
C GLN A 83 7.64 -5.43 -6.08
N VAL A 84 6.83 -4.86 -5.20
CA VAL A 84 7.12 -4.75 -3.76
C VAL A 84 5.93 -5.22 -2.94
N SER A 85 6.21 -5.93 -1.85
CA SER A 85 5.25 -6.20 -0.77
C SER A 85 5.85 -5.70 0.54
N PHE A 86 5.08 -4.95 1.32
CA PHE A 86 5.55 -4.29 2.53
C PHE A 86 4.44 -4.11 3.56
N THR A 87 4.84 -3.72 4.77
CA THR A 87 3.96 -3.11 5.77
C THR A 87 4.40 -1.67 6.00
N GLY A 88 3.43 -0.78 6.22
CA GLY A 88 3.67 0.64 6.44
C GLY A 88 2.54 1.31 7.22
N GLU A 89 2.76 2.54 7.67
CA GLU A 89 1.81 3.38 8.38
C GLU A 89 1.16 4.35 7.38
N VAL A 90 -0.16 4.54 7.50
CA VAL A 90 -0.87 5.52 6.68
C VAL A 90 -0.71 6.89 7.31
N GLU A 91 -0.15 7.82 6.55
CA GLU A 91 0.02 9.23 6.91
C GLU A 91 -0.83 10.12 6.00
N HIS A 92 -1.28 11.26 6.54
CA HIS A 92 -2.03 12.26 5.77
C HIS A 92 -1.23 13.56 5.71
N ASP A 93 -0.76 13.91 4.51
CA ASP A 93 -0.01 15.15 4.26
C ASP A 93 -0.73 16.00 3.20
N ASP A 94 -1.04 17.25 3.56
CA ASP A 94 -1.68 18.24 2.70
C ASP A 94 -2.91 17.71 1.92
N GLY A 95 -3.73 16.88 2.59
CA GLY A 95 -4.94 16.28 2.00
C GLY A 95 -4.69 15.08 1.07
N ARG A 96 -3.46 14.56 1.03
CA ARG A 96 -3.10 13.32 0.33
C ARG A 96 -2.79 12.23 1.35
N SER A 97 -3.20 10.99 1.06
CA SER A 97 -2.74 9.83 1.81
C SER A 97 -1.42 9.33 1.25
N VAL A 98 -0.43 9.14 2.12
CA VAL A 98 0.87 8.52 1.83
C VAL A 98 1.02 7.30 2.73
N VAL A 99 1.80 6.31 2.29
CA VAL A 99 2.17 5.18 3.16
C VAL A 99 3.67 5.23 3.45
N GLU A 100 4.02 5.48 4.71
CA GLU A 100 5.40 5.39 5.19
C GLU A 100 5.76 3.91 5.38
N VAL A 101 6.80 3.44 4.69
CA VAL A 101 7.13 2.01 4.67
C VAL A 101 8.02 1.65 5.86
N ASP A 102 7.50 0.83 6.78
CA ASP A 102 8.27 0.32 7.92
C ASP A 102 9.13 -0.91 7.59
N LYS A 103 8.57 -1.81 6.77
CA LYS A 103 9.22 -3.11 6.50
C LYS A 103 8.86 -3.65 5.12
N ILE A 104 9.89 -3.91 4.35
CA ILE A 104 9.80 -4.68 3.11
C ILE A 104 9.71 -6.18 3.43
N ARG A 105 8.70 -6.84 2.86
CA ARG A 105 8.55 -8.31 2.90
C ARG A 105 9.21 -8.98 1.69
N SER A 106 9.07 -8.39 0.51
CA SER A 106 9.70 -8.89 -0.71
C SER A 106 9.86 -7.79 -1.74
N ILE A 107 10.94 -7.91 -2.53
CA ILE A 107 11.19 -7.12 -3.73
C ILE A 107 11.45 -8.11 -4.86
N LYS A 108 10.75 -7.92 -5.98
CA LYS A 108 11.07 -8.59 -7.24
C LYS A 108 11.38 -7.51 -8.26
N GLY A 109 12.64 -7.45 -8.69
CA GLY A 109 13.10 -6.47 -9.67
C GLY A 109 12.23 -6.46 -10.92
N ALA A 110 12.16 -5.31 -11.57
CA ALA A 110 11.48 -5.16 -12.86
C ALA A 110 11.87 -6.30 -13.80
N VAL A 111 10.88 -6.95 -14.41
CA VAL A 111 11.09 -8.06 -15.36
C VAL A 111 11.71 -7.47 -16.63
N GLY A 112 13.02 -7.26 -16.59
CA GLY A 112 13.88 -6.94 -17.71
C GLY A 112 14.80 -8.12 -17.97
N THR A 113 14.39 -8.99 -18.89
CA THR A 113 15.22 -9.89 -19.72
C THR A 113 16.64 -10.16 -19.22
N SER A 114 16.81 -11.02 -18.22
CA SER A 114 18.12 -11.57 -17.86
C SER A 114 18.03 -13.07 -17.59
N SER A 115 17.44 -13.80 -18.54
CA SER A 115 17.52 -15.27 -18.64
C SER A 115 17.18 -15.71 -20.08
N THR A 116 17.94 -15.22 -21.06
CA THR A 116 18.11 -15.94 -22.32
C THR A 116 19.59 -16.21 -22.48
N SER A 117 20.10 -17.21 -21.76
CA SER A 117 21.29 -17.92 -22.19
C SER A 117 20.91 -18.64 -23.49
N ILE A 118 21.10 -17.94 -24.62
CA ILE A 118 21.25 -18.59 -25.92
C ILE A 118 22.54 -19.38 -25.84
N ILE A 119 22.41 -20.66 -25.46
CA ILE A 119 23.46 -21.65 -25.60
C ILE A 119 23.51 -21.94 -27.10
N SER A 120 24.43 -21.28 -27.81
CA SER A 120 24.79 -21.69 -29.15
C SER A 120 25.74 -22.88 -28.99
N ASN A 121 25.35 -24.03 -29.53
CA ASN A 121 26.23 -25.16 -29.79
C ASN A 121 26.26 -25.43 -31.29
#